data_AF-A0A9P6XDE2-F1
#
_entry.id   AF-A0A9P6XDE2-F1
#
_cell.length_a   1.000
_cell.length_b   1.000
_cell.length_c   1.000
_cell.angle_alpha   90.00
_cell.angle_beta   90.00
_cell.angle_gamma   90.00
#
_symmetry.space_group_name_H-M   'P 1'
#
loop_
_entity.id
_entity.type
_entity.pdbx_description
1 polymer ?
#
loop_
_entity_poly.entity_id
_entity_poly.type
_entity_poly.pdbx_seq_one_letter_code
_entity_poly.pdbx_strand_id
1 'polypeptide(L)'
;MSQDINYVEFITAALQTTVNEDNEVDWDLFLSAEKETIINSYCGTPLNVFKGTWKRRFKEMASSLNFRIKNDSGDTNNCTDDKKSAITYLENLPVEEKWRLKSGRFIEDIVMQAINDSAFEHPCLSYIVDLADPIWPNYVSPEETDEVRTYNSVELPDLQDEIQNCIHLYDNNTLKTAADYYEFASDQKLKFSDSFEKR
;
A
#
# COMPACT_ATOMS: atom_id res chain seq x y z
N MET A 1 14.62 -39.71 8.08
CA MET A 1 14.25 -40.13 6.72
C MET A 1 13.83 -38.88 5.97
N SER A 2 14.52 -38.58 4.87
CA SER A 2 14.49 -37.32 4.11
C SER A 2 13.07 -36.87 3.72
N GLN A 3 12.71 -35.64 4.09
CA GLN A 3 11.58 -34.91 3.51
C GLN A 3 11.93 -34.25 2.16
N ASP A 4 13.04 -34.65 1.52
CA ASP A 4 13.38 -34.35 0.12
C ASP A 4 12.59 -35.23 -0.87
N ILE A 5 11.32 -35.53 -0.57
CA ILE A 5 10.43 -36.15 -1.54
C ILE A 5 9.94 -35.05 -2.50
N ASN A 6 10.71 -34.91 -3.57
CA ASN A 6 10.30 -34.63 -4.94
C ASN A 6 9.50 -33.35 -5.29
N TYR A 7 9.83 -32.21 -4.67
CA TYR A 7 9.39 -30.91 -5.18
C TYR A 7 9.81 -30.67 -6.64
N VAL A 8 10.90 -31.30 -7.09
CA VAL A 8 11.38 -31.21 -8.48
C VAL A 8 10.40 -31.85 -9.44
N GLU A 9 10.11 -33.15 -9.29
CA GLU A 9 9.14 -33.84 -10.16
C GLU A 9 7.75 -33.18 -10.12
N PHE A 10 7.34 -32.72 -8.95
CA PHE A 10 6.06 -32.04 -8.77
C PHE A 10 6.00 -30.71 -9.54
N ILE A 11 6.98 -29.83 -9.35
CA ILE A 11 7.02 -28.54 -10.06
C ILE A 11 7.18 -28.77 -11.57
N THR A 12 7.98 -29.76 -11.98
CA THR A 12 8.14 -30.11 -13.40
C THR A 12 6.81 -30.56 -14.03
N ALA A 13 6.05 -31.43 -13.36
CA ALA A 13 4.75 -31.89 -13.86
C ALA A 13 3.73 -30.75 -13.95
N ALA A 14 3.70 -29.89 -12.93
CA ALA A 14 2.85 -28.70 -12.92
C ALA A 14 3.20 -27.75 -14.08
N LEU A 15 4.49 -27.45 -14.27
CA LEU A 15 4.97 -26.58 -15.35
C LEU A 15 4.64 -27.15 -16.74
N GLN A 16 4.78 -28.46 -16.94
CA GLN A 16 4.40 -29.14 -18.19
C GLN A 16 2.90 -29.09 -18.46
N THR A 17 2.07 -28.96 -17.42
CA THR A 17 0.61 -28.85 -17.55
C THR A 17 0.17 -27.42 -17.79
N THR A 18 0.92 -26.43 -17.28
CA THR A 18 0.59 -25.00 -17.36
C THR A 18 1.30 -24.26 -18.49
N VAL A 19 2.24 -24.90 -19.20
CA VAL A 19 2.94 -24.29 -20.34
C VAL A 19 1.98 -24.08 -21.51
N ASN A 20 2.03 -22.89 -22.11
CA ASN A 20 1.21 -22.55 -23.27
C ASN A 20 1.86 -22.99 -24.60
N GLU A 21 1.15 -22.77 -25.71
CA GLU A 21 1.61 -23.11 -27.07
C GLU A 21 2.90 -22.37 -27.48
N ASP A 22 3.17 -21.21 -26.85
CA ASP A 22 4.35 -20.38 -27.08
C ASP A 22 5.56 -20.79 -26.19
N ASN A 23 5.46 -21.94 -25.51
CA ASN A 23 6.47 -22.44 -24.57
C ASN A 23 6.73 -21.47 -23.40
N GLU A 24 5.71 -20.72 -23.02
CA GLU A 24 5.71 -19.81 -21.89
C GLU A 24 4.92 -20.35 -20.69
N VAL A 25 5.42 -20.07 -19.49
CA VAL A 25 4.79 -20.44 -18.22
C VAL A 25 4.45 -19.18 -17.42
N ASP A 26 3.29 -19.18 -16.80
CA ASP A 26 2.73 -18.06 -16.04
C ASP A 26 2.66 -18.43 -14.56
N TRP A 27 3.15 -17.53 -13.69
CA TRP A 27 3.24 -17.78 -12.25
C TRP A 27 1.87 -17.91 -11.60
N ASP A 28 0.89 -17.11 -12.02
CA ASP A 28 -0.46 -17.10 -11.45
C ASP A 28 -1.23 -18.36 -11.85
N LEU A 29 -1.06 -18.83 -13.08
CA LEU A 29 -1.60 -20.13 -13.53
C LEU A 29 -1.00 -21.29 -12.76
N PHE A 30 0.32 -21.27 -12.53
CA PHE A 30 1.00 -22.27 -11.70
C PHE A 30 0.48 -22.26 -10.26
N LEU A 31 0.35 -21.08 -9.63
CA LEU A 31 -0.20 -20.96 -8.28
C LEU A 31 -1.65 -21.45 -8.19
N SER A 32 -2.46 -21.18 -9.21
CA SER A 32 -3.86 -21.60 -9.25
C SER A 32 -3.98 -23.12 -9.37
N ALA A 33 -3.13 -23.75 -10.18
CA ALA A 33 -3.10 -25.20 -10.34
C ALA A 33 -2.62 -25.90 -9.06
N GLU A 34 -1.59 -25.35 -8.38
CA GLU A 34 -0.89 -26.03 -7.30
C GLU A 34 -1.16 -25.47 -5.90
N LYS A 35 -2.22 -24.66 -5.76
CA LYS A 35 -2.60 -23.99 -4.51
C LYS A 35 -2.62 -24.94 -3.31
N GLU A 36 -3.35 -26.05 -3.42
CA GLU A 36 -3.54 -27.00 -2.32
C GLU A 36 -2.21 -27.64 -1.90
N THR A 37 -1.37 -28.01 -2.86
CA THR A 37 -0.06 -28.63 -2.57
C THR A 37 0.89 -27.63 -1.90
N ILE A 38 0.92 -26.39 -2.39
CA ILE A 38 1.73 -25.33 -1.78
C ILE A 38 1.27 -25.08 -0.34
N ILE A 39 -0.04 -24.97 -0.09
CA ILE A 39 -0.57 -24.78 1.27
C ILE A 39 -0.22 -25.96 2.18
N ASN A 40 -0.42 -27.18 1.72
CA ASN A 40 -0.14 -28.40 2.51
C ASN A 40 1.35 -28.61 2.79
N SER A 41 2.23 -28.00 2.00
CA SER A 41 3.68 -28.03 2.21
C SER A 41 4.18 -27.00 3.23
N TYR A 42 3.31 -26.13 3.75
CA TYR A 42 3.71 -25.08 4.67
C TYR A 42 4.12 -25.65 6.04
N CYS A 43 5.39 -25.47 6.38
CA CYS A 43 6.00 -26.02 7.60
C CYS A 43 6.18 -24.99 8.73
N GLY A 44 5.48 -23.84 8.67
CA GLY A 44 5.58 -22.80 9.70
C GLY A 44 6.81 -21.89 9.58
N THR A 45 7.49 -21.90 8.41
CA THR A 45 8.53 -20.90 8.10
C THR A 45 7.91 -19.53 7.87
N PRO A 46 8.64 -18.41 8.12
CA PRO A 46 8.11 -17.07 7.84
C PRO A 46 7.54 -16.96 6.42
N LEU A 47 6.32 -16.41 6.29
CA LEU A 47 5.54 -16.45 5.05
C LEU A 47 6.28 -15.85 3.84
N ASN A 48 7.06 -14.78 4.07
CA ASN A 48 7.90 -14.15 3.06
C ASN A 48 9.01 -15.09 2.54
N VAL A 49 9.65 -15.83 3.45
CA VAL A 49 10.69 -16.83 3.12
C VAL A 49 10.06 -18.02 2.39
N PHE A 50 8.89 -18.45 2.82
CA PHE A 50 8.14 -19.54 2.19
C PHE A 50 7.72 -19.19 0.75
N LYS A 51 7.07 -18.03 0.54
CA LYS A 51 6.68 -17.51 -0.78
C LYS A 51 7.91 -17.35 -1.69
N GLY A 52 8.98 -16.75 -1.17
CA GLY A 52 10.23 -16.57 -1.91
C GLY A 52 10.88 -17.89 -2.33
N THR A 53 10.82 -18.92 -1.48
CA THR A 53 11.36 -20.25 -1.79
C THR A 53 10.61 -20.91 -2.94
N TRP A 54 9.27 -20.84 -2.94
CA TRP A 54 8.45 -21.39 -4.03
C TRP A 54 8.66 -20.64 -5.35
N LYS A 55 8.71 -19.31 -5.31
CA LYS A 55 8.97 -18.50 -6.52
C LYS A 55 10.35 -18.79 -7.11
N ARG A 56 11.37 -18.98 -6.27
CA ARG A 56 12.72 -19.36 -6.72
C ARG A 56 12.73 -20.74 -7.37
N ARG A 57 12.09 -21.74 -6.75
CA ARG A 57 12.02 -23.11 -7.31
C ARG A 57 11.29 -23.15 -8.65
N PHE A 58 10.19 -22.41 -8.79
CA PHE A 58 9.49 -22.27 -10.08
C PHE A 58 10.42 -21.69 -11.16
N LYS A 59 11.15 -20.62 -10.85
CA LYS A 59 12.10 -19.99 -11.79
C LYS A 59 13.25 -20.93 -12.17
N GLU A 60 13.82 -21.63 -11.20
CA GLU A 60 14.87 -22.63 -11.41
C GLU A 60 14.39 -23.75 -12.34
N MET A 61 13.17 -24.28 -12.11
CA MET A 61 12.62 -25.36 -12.92
C MET A 61 12.21 -24.91 -14.32
N ALA A 62 11.56 -23.75 -14.45
CA ALA A 62 11.23 -23.17 -15.76
C ALA A 62 12.49 -22.95 -16.61
N SER A 63 13.56 -22.45 -15.99
CA SER A 63 14.85 -22.28 -16.65
C SER A 63 15.45 -23.62 -17.08
N SER A 64 15.39 -24.64 -16.21
CA SER A 64 15.91 -25.98 -16.51
C SER A 64 15.19 -26.68 -17.66
N LEU A 65 13.89 -26.38 -17.85
CA LEU A 65 13.04 -26.92 -18.91
C LEU A 65 13.05 -26.06 -20.18
N ASN A 66 13.83 -24.97 -20.21
CA ASN A 66 13.85 -23.98 -21.28
C ASN A 66 12.48 -23.32 -21.55
N PHE A 67 11.65 -23.16 -20.53
CA PHE A 67 10.40 -22.42 -20.62
C PHE A 67 10.65 -20.92 -20.45
N ARG A 68 9.99 -20.10 -21.27
CA ARG A 68 10.00 -18.65 -21.07
C ARG A 68 9.02 -18.33 -19.96
N ILE A 69 9.47 -17.62 -18.94
CA ILE A 69 8.53 -17.15 -17.92
C ILE A 69 7.84 -15.94 -18.52
N LYS A 70 6.51 -16.02 -18.70
CA LYS A 70 5.72 -14.86 -19.09
C LYS A 70 6.01 -13.79 -18.06
N ASN A 71 6.40 -12.60 -18.51
CA ASN A 71 6.72 -11.52 -17.59
C ASN A 71 5.51 -11.32 -16.69
N ASP A 72 5.69 -11.73 -15.44
CA ASP A 72 4.84 -11.38 -14.33
C ASP A 72 4.71 -9.86 -14.34
N SER A 73 3.61 -9.37 -14.89
CA SER A 73 3.08 -8.06 -14.52
C SER A 73 2.63 -8.06 -13.05
N GLY A 74 2.69 -9.22 -12.36
CA GLY A 74 2.44 -9.38 -10.93
C GLY A 74 3.66 -9.92 -10.18
N ASP A 75 4.27 -9.07 -9.36
CA ASP A 75 5.32 -9.38 -8.37
C ASP A 75 6.77 -9.48 -8.87
N THR A 76 7.34 -8.35 -9.27
CA THR A 76 8.67 -7.95 -8.78
C THR A 76 8.51 -6.67 -7.99
N ASN A 77 8.45 -6.77 -6.66
CA ASN A 77 8.64 -5.63 -5.75
C ASN A 77 7.97 -4.32 -6.20
N ASN A 78 6.63 -4.24 -6.26
CA ASN A 78 5.93 -2.99 -6.62
C ASN A 78 6.54 -1.79 -5.86
N CYS A 79 6.83 -1.95 -4.57
CA CYS A 79 7.50 -0.91 -3.80
C CYS A 79 8.85 -0.42 -4.37
N THR A 80 9.72 -1.26 -4.96
CA THR A 80 11.02 -0.78 -5.49
C THR A 80 10.87 -0.09 -6.83
N ASP A 81 9.96 -0.55 -7.69
CA ASP A 81 9.74 0.06 -9.00
C ASP A 81 8.87 1.32 -8.88
N ASP A 82 7.90 1.34 -7.96
CA ASP A 82 7.14 2.54 -7.58
C ASP A 82 8.04 3.59 -6.92
N LYS A 83 8.95 3.18 -6.01
CA LYS A 83 9.97 4.10 -5.45
C LYS A 83 10.84 4.72 -6.53
N LYS A 84 11.40 3.91 -7.43
CA LYS A 84 12.24 4.42 -8.52
C LYS A 84 11.46 5.37 -9.43
N SER A 85 10.22 5.04 -9.75
CA SER A 85 9.37 5.88 -10.60
C SER A 85 9.06 7.21 -9.92
N ALA A 86 8.70 7.19 -8.63
CA ALA A 86 8.42 8.38 -7.84
C ALA A 86 9.66 9.27 -7.69
N ILE A 87 10.83 8.70 -7.37
CA ILE A 87 12.10 9.42 -7.29
C ILE A 87 12.47 10.03 -8.63
N THR A 88 12.41 9.25 -9.72
CA THR A 88 12.73 9.73 -11.08
C THR A 88 11.86 10.94 -11.46
N TYR A 89 10.57 10.91 -11.12
CA TYR A 89 9.69 12.04 -11.34
C TYR A 89 10.10 13.27 -10.53
N LEU A 90 10.36 13.13 -9.22
CA LEU A 90 10.74 14.24 -8.34
C LEU A 90 12.09 14.85 -8.69
N GLU A 91 13.05 14.04 -9.16
CA GLU A 91 14.37 14.49 -9.62
C GLU A 91 14.27 15.31 -10.92
N ASN A 92 13.38 14.93 -11.84
CA ASN A 92 13.20 15.61 -13.12
C ASN A 92 12.21 16.79 -13.06
N LEU A 93 11.58 17.03 -11.91
CA LEU A 93 10.65 18.14 -11.74
C LEU A 93 11.39 19.48 -11.81
N PRO A 94 10.99 20.41 -12.68
CA PRO A 94 11.62 21.72 -12.79
C PRO A 94 11.55 22.49 -11.46
N VAL A 95 12.57 23.29 -11.16
CA VAL A 95 12.69 24.01 -9.87
C VAL A 95 11.55 25.01 -9.66
N GLU A 96 11.05 25.59 -10.75
CA GLU A 96 9.90 26.49 -10.79
C GLU A 96 8.56 25.83 -10.44
N GLU A 97 8.47 24.50 -10.59
CA GLU A 97 7.28 23.71 -10.21
C GLU A 97 7.37 23.18 -8.78
N LYS A 98 8.57 23.18 -8.19
CA LYS A 98 8.77 22.75 -6.81
C LYS A 98 8.25 23.78 -5.82
N TRP A 99 7.56 23.30 -4.78
CA TRP A 99 7.09 24.17 -3.71
C TRP A 99 8.24 24.54 -2.78
N ARG A 100 8.71 25.78 -2.92
CA ARG A 100 9.72 26.39 -2.05
C ARG A 100 9.12 26.92 -0.75
N LEU A 101 9.65 26.44 0.37
CA LEU A 101 9.34 26.93 1.73
C LEU A 101 10.14 28.19 2.07
N LYS A 102 9.71 28.94 3.10
CA LYS A 102 10.46 30.08 3.65
C LYS A 102 11.84 29.70 4.16
N SER A 103 12.02 28.45 4.62
CA SER A 103 13.33 27.90 5.01
C SER A 103 14.32 27.82 3.84
N GLY A 104 13.83 27.91 2.60
CA GLY A 104 14.61 27.77 1.36
C GLY A 104 14.67 26.34 0.84
N ARG A 105 14.12 25.36 1.58
CA ARG A 105 13.97 23.96 1.15
C ARG A 105 12.76 23.80 0.24
N PHE A 106 12.73 22.71 -0.52
CA PHE A 106 11.61 22.32 -1.36
C PHE A 106 10.89 21.12 -0.77
N ILE A 107 9.55 21.13 -0.76
CA ILE A 107 8.74 20.01 -0.25
C ILE A 107 9.04 18.72 -1.01
N GLU A 108 9.23 18.79 -2.32
CA GLU A 108 9.51 17.64 -3.17
C GLU A 108 10.84 16.98 -2.82
N ASP A 109 11.85 17.75 -2.43
CA ASP A 109 13.15 17.22 -1.99
C ASP A 109 13.01 16.52 -0.63
N ILE A 110 12.18 17.06 0.26
CA ILE A 110 11.85 16.44 1.56
C ILE A 110 11.10 15.11 1.35
N VAL A 111 10.10 15.10 0.47
CA VAL A 111 9.33 13.91 0.12
C VAL A 111 10.25 12.85 -0.49
N MET A 112 11.14 13.24 -1.39
CA MET A 112 12.12 12.34 -2.00
C MET A 112 13.04 11.71 -0.95
N GLN A 113 13.46 12.48 0.06
CA GLN A 113 14.24 11.93 1.18
C GLN A 113 13.42 10.89 1.97
N ALA A 114 12.17 11.20 2.30
CA ALA A 114 11.28 10.26 3.01
C ALA A 114 11.01 8.98 2.21
N ILE A 115 10.88 9.08 0.87
CA ILE A 115 10.72 7.91 -0.02
C ILE A 115 11.95 7.01 0.02
N ASN A 116 13.16 7.60 -0.02
CA ASN A 116 14.42 6.86 0.03
C ASN A 116 14.64 6.15 1.38
N ASP A 117 14.27 6.79 2.48
CA ASP A 117 14.42 6.24 3.83
C ASP A 117 13.36 5.18 4.16
N SER A 118 12.21 5.21 3.48
CA SER A 118 11.14 4.26 3.74
C SER A 118 11.56 2.83 3.39
N ALA A 119 11.34 1.89 4.30
CA ALA A 119 11.55 0.46 4.03
C ALA A 119 10.39 -0.17 3.24
N PHE A 120 9.17 0.37 3.41
CA PHE A 120 7.93 -0.17 2.84
C PHE A 120 7.25 0.88 1.95
N GLU A 121 6.09 0.54 1.43
CA GLU A 121 5.24 1.51 0.72
C GLU A 121 4.64 2.49 1.73
N HIS A 122 4.67 3.78 1.38
CA HIS A 122 4.15 4.89 2.18
C HIS A 122 3.34 5.80 1.24
N PRO A 123 2.25 6.44 1.69
CA PRO A 123 1.43 7.31 0.84
C PRO A 123 2.21 8.41 0.08
N CYS A 124 3.37 8.81 0.60
CA CYS A 124 4.25 9.76 -0.07
C CYS A 124 4.79 9.29 -1.43
N LEU A 125 4.82 7.98 -1.71
CA LEU A 125 5.16 7.44 -3.04
C LEU A 125 4.12 7.86 -4.10
N SER A 126 2.89 8.15 -3.68
CA SER A 126 1.82 8.68 -4.53
C SER A 126 1.66 10.19 -4.38
N TYR A 127 2.69 10.90 -3.88
CA TYR A 127 2.70 12.35 -3.66
C TYR A 127 1.66 12.84 -2.64
N ILE A 128 1.18 11.95 -1.78
CA ILE A 128 0.27 12.30 -0.69
C ILE A 128 1.12 12.64 0.53
N VAL A 129 1.10 13.92 0.93
CA VAL A 129 1.82 14.45 2.09
C VAL A 129 0.82 14.79 3.18
N ASP A 130 0.60 13.87 4.11
CA ASP A 130 -0.20 14.12 5.31
C ASP A 130 0.70 14.47 6.49
N LEU A 131 0.85 15.76 6.79
CA LEU A 131 1.69 16.25 7.89
C LEU A 131 1.24 15.81 9.29
N ALA A 132 0.07 15.17 9.43
CA ALA A 132 -0.32 14.51 10.68
C ALA A 132 0.35 13.15 10.88
N ASP A 133 0.96 12.57 9.84
CA ASP A 133 1.66 11.29 9.94
C ASP A 133 2.92 11.42 10.84
N PRO A 134 3.12 10.50 11.80
CA PRO A 134 4.28 10.48 12.69
C PRO A 134 5.66 10.43 12.02
N ILE A 135 5.77 10.13 10.72
CA ILE A 135 7.08 10.13 10.04
C ILE A 135 7.63 11.55 9.81
N TRP A 136 6.77 12.55 9.56
CA TRP A 136 7.18 13.87 9.09
C TRP A 136 7.96 14.72 10.08
N PRO A 137 7.77 14.62 11.41
CA PRO A 137 8.62 15.31 12.38
C PRO A 137 10.12 15.00 12.24
N ASN A 138 10.50 13.91 11.57
CA ASN A 138 11.91 13.59 11.28
C ASN A 138 12.48 14.37 10.09
N TYR A 139 11.63 14.96 9.24
CA TYR A 139 11.98 15.54 7.95
C TYR A 139 11.63 17.03 7.84
N VAL A 140 10.56 17.46 8.51
CA VAL A 140 9.97 18.80 8.43
C VAL A 140 9.99 19.43 9.82
N SER A 141 10.42 20.69 9.91
CA SER A 141 10.39 21.40 11.19
C SER A 141 8.94 21.80 11.57
N PRO A 142 8.66 22.09 12.85
CA PRO A 142 7.35 22.60 13.26
C PRO A 142 6.96 23.88 12.50
N GLU A 143 7.92 24.78 12.26
CA GLU A 143 7.69 26.03 11.53
C GLU A 143 7.33 25.79 10.05
N GLU A 144 8.01 24.85 9.40
CA GLU A 144 7.69 24.42 8.03
C GLU A 144 6.33 23.72 7.97
N THR A 145 6.00 22.94 8.99
CA THR A 145 4.70 22.25 9.10
C THR A 145 3.55 23.26 9.19
N ASP A 146 3.71 24.29 10.02
CA ASP A 146 2.73 25.36 10.15
C ASP A 146 2.61 26.18 8.86
N GLU A 147 3.74 26.44 8.16
CA GLU A 147 3.73 27.11 6.86
C GLU A 147 2.90 26.34 5.83
N VAL A 148 3.12 25.03 5.70
CA VAL A 148 2.39 24.18 4.74
C VAL A 148 0.91 24.11 5.10
N ARG A 149 0.58 23.95 6.39
CA ARG A 149 -0.81 23.85 6.85
C ARG A 149 -1.62 25.13 6.63
N THR A 150 -0.97 26.27 6.72
CA THR A 150 -1.62 27.59 6.58
C THR A 150 -1.56 28.14 5.16
N TYR A 151 -0.85 27.48 4.25
CA TYR A 151 -0.73 27.94 2.88
C TYR A 151 -2.07 27.87 2.14
N ASN A 152 -2.56 29.02 1.66
CA ASN A 152 -3.87 29.17 1.02
C ASN A 152 -5.04 28.59 1.82
N SER A 153 -4.91 28.51 3.15
CA SER A 153 -6.00 27.99 3.98
C SER A 153 -7.22 28.90 3.85
N VAL A 154 -8.34 28.32 3.42
CA VAL A 154 -9.64 28.98 3.44
C VAL A 154 -10.23 28.83 4.83
N GLU A 155 -10.74 29.93 5.39
CA GLU A 155 -11.54 29.85 6.61
C GLU A 155 -12.79 29.01 6.32
N LEU A 156 -12.86 27.82 6.90
CA LEU A 156 -14.06 27.01 6.83
C LEU A 156 -15.13 27.67 7.70
N PRO A 157 -16.39 27.72 7.23
CA PRO A 157 -17.48 28.17 8.08
C PRO A 157 -17.60 27.27 9.29
N ASP A 158 -18.00 27.83 10.42
CA ASP A 158 -18.28 27.04 11.61
C ASP A 158 -19.26 25.93 11.29
N LEU A 159 -18.99 24.76 11.86
CA LEU A 159 -19.86 23.62 11.71
C LEU A 159 -21.21 23.97 12.34
N GLN A 160 -22.30 23.66 11.63
CA GLN A 160 -23.64 23.92 12.17
C GLN A 160 -23.81 23.19 13.50
N ASP A 161 -24.43 23.85 14.48
CA ASP A 161 -24.63 23.31 15.84
C ASP A 161 -25.25 21.90 15.82
N GLU A 162 -26.16 21.63 14.88
CA GLU A 162 -26.79 20.32 14.70
C GLU A 162 -25.77 19.21 14.43
N ILE A 163 -24.81 19.47 13.54
CA ILE A 163 -23.76 18.51 13.17
C ILE A 163 -22.74 18.42 14.31
N GLN A 164 -22.36 19.55 14.91
CA GLN A 164 -21.45 19.59 16.06
C GLN A 164 -22.00 18.78 17.24
N ASN A 165 -23.28 18.93 17.54
CA ASN A 165 -23.98 18.17 18.56
C ASN A 165 -24.03 16.68 18.21
N CYS A 166 -24.26 16.33 16.93
CA CYS A 166 -24.18 14.94 16.49
C CYS A 166 -22.80 14.35 16.75
N ILE A 167 -21.72 15.03 16.38
CA ILE A 167 -20.34 14.57 16.62
C ILE A 167 -20.10 14.36 18.12
N HIS A 168 -20.49 15.32 18.97
CA HIS A 168 -20.34 15.21 20.42
C HIS A 168 -21.10 14.04 21.06
N LEU A 169 -22.19 13.55 20.46
CA LEU A 169 -22.88 12.34 20.93
C LEU A 169 -22.02 11.08 20.80
N TYR A 170 -21.08 11.06 19.85
CA TYR A 170 -20.22 9.91 19.57
C TYR A 170 -18.79 10.08 20.09
N ASP A 171 -18.36 11.32 20.35
CA ASP A 171 -17.06 11.67 20.95
C ASP A 171 -17.04 11.50 22.49
N ASN A 172 -17.95 10.68 23.05
CA ASN A 172 -17.87 10.29 24.44
C ASN A 172 -17.00 9.02 24.58
N ASN A 173 -16.04 9.05 25.51
CA ASN A 173 -15.15 7.91 25.81
C ASN A 173 -15.88 6.65 26.35
N THR A 174 -17.21 6.65 26.32
CA THR A 174 -18.07 5.55 26.74
C THR A 174 -18.26 4.50 25.65
N LEU A 175 -18.18 4.87 24.36
CA LEU A 175 -18.24 3.94 23.23
C LEU A 175 -16.82 3.45 22.91
N LYS A 176 -16.59 2.13 22.91
CA LYS A 176 -15.24 1.56 22.77
C LYS A 176 -15.10 0.59 21.62
N THR A 177 -16.19 -0.02 21.20
CA THR A 177 -16.22 -1.01 20.13
C THR A 177 -17.17 -0.58 19.03
N ALA A 178 -16.92 -1.04 17.80
CA ALA A 178 -17.80 -0.75 16.67
C ALA A 178 -19.26 -1.18 16.92
N ALA A 179 -19.47 -2.23 17.72
CA ALA A 179 -20.82 -2.68 18.11
C ALA A 179 -21.53 -1.63 18.98
N ASP A 180 -20.84 -1.06 19.98
CA ASP A 180 -21.40 -0.01 20.85
C ASP A 180 -21.86 1.21 20.03
N TYR A 181 -21.05 1.62 19.04
CA TYR A 181 -21.40 2.71 18.14
C TYR A 181 -22.66 2.40 17.31
N TYR A 182 -22.80 1.16 16.84
CA TYR A 182 -23.93 0.75 16.02
C TYR A 182 -25.24 0.70 16.83
N GLU A 183 -25.20 0.10 18.03
CA GLU A 183 -26.36 0.05 18.93
C GLU A 183 -26.78 1.47 19.33
N PHE A 184 -25.83 2.30 19.76
CA PHE A 184 -26.11 3.68 20.12
C PHE A 184 -26.71 4.48 18.97
N ALA A 185 -26.15 4.36 17.75
CA ALA A 185 -26.67 5.05 16.57
C ALA A 185 -28.10 4.61 16.22
N SER A 186 -28.42 3.32 16.41
CA SER A 186 -29.77 2.79 16.16
C SER A 186 -30.83 3.41 17.07
N ASP A 187 -30.44 3.84 18.28
CA ASP A 187 -31.31 4.48 19.26
C ASP A 187 -31.48 5.99 19.06
N GLN A 188 -30.48 6.69 18.51
CA GLN A 188 -30.47 8.15 18.40
C GLN A 188 -31.53 8.74 17.45
N LYS A 189 -32.10 7.93 16.53
CA LYS A 189 -33.11 8.34 15.53
C LYS A 189 -32.83 9.73 14.91
N LEU A 190 -31.56 9.99 14.56
CA LEU A 190 -31.12 11.28 14.03
C LEU A 190 -31.92 11.60 12.75
N LYS A 191 -32.63 12.73 12.77
CA LYS A 191 -33.34 13.24 11.60
C LYS A 191 -32.47 14.27 10.91
N PHE A 192 -31.87 13.89 9.79
CA PHE A 192 -31.28 14.87 8.88
C PHE A 192 -32.41 15.58 8.14
N SER A 193 -32.32 16.90 7.98
CA SER A 193 -33.35 17.66 7.27
C SER A 193 -33.45 17.18 5.81
N ASP A 194 -34.66 17.09 5.26
CA ASP A 194 -34.89 16.77 3.82
C ASP A 194 -34.46 17.92 2.88
N SER A 195 -33.99 19.04 3.42
CA SER A 195 -33.61 20.23 2.68
C SER A 195 -32.17 20.14 2.17
N PHE A 196 -32.02 19.78 0.90
CA PHE A 196 -30.86 20.10 0.07
C PHE A 196 -31.02 21.51 -0.53
N GLU A 197 -31.33 22.53 0.28
CA GLU A 197 -31.19 23.89 -0.24
C GLU A 197 -29.71 24.16 -0.51
N LYS A 198 -29.41 24.20 -1.83
CA LYS A 198 -28.09 24.42 -2.42
C LYS A 198 -27.40 25.60 -1.74
N ARG A 199 -26.33 25.29 -1.00
CA ARG A 199 -25.26 26.26 -0.71
C ARG A 199 -24.39 26.43 -1.94
#